data_AF-A0A2E6W5H7-F1
#
_entry.id   AF-A0A2E6W5H7-F1
#
_cell.length_a   1.000
_cell.length_b   1.000
_cell.length_c   1.000
_cell.angle_alpha   90.00
_cell.angle_beta   90.00
_cell.angle_gamma   90.00
#
_symmetry.space_group_name_H-M   'P 1'
#
loop_
_entity.id
_entity.type
_entity.pdbx_description
1 polymer ?
#
loop_
_entity_poly.entity_id
_entity_poly.type
_entity_poly.pdbx_seq_one_letter_code
_entity_poly.pdbx_strand_id
1 'polypeptide(L)'
;MAFEFIREEITEARYIRSASDTVGRDMNDVGESFFEQLIMLQQMRFENPAFAKKYAKDTLKFMNFTSVKPGGTDLHNLAAIISNPNKYQGVTSGGKVGIDELGFKRYLRDIAAGRSNTAMDRSFLMRQQKNLGIDSSFLKAARRVSGDYGRSNAGERTALSARMVNSQRVDGKFRSDISKNYMSTIKKNKVVPVDNKKIPFGAKLAALGVAGYALGRTQAFN
;
A
#
# COMPACT_ATOMS: atom_id res chain seq x y z
N MET A 1 -2.93 32.49 -13.07
CA MET A 1 -1.75 31.75 -12.55
C MET A 1 -1.76 31.52 -11.03
N ALA A 2 -2.77 31.98 -10.26
CA ALA A 2 -2.84 31.75 -8.79
C ALA A 2 -3.48 30.40 -8.37
N PHE A 3 -4.14 29.68 -9.28
CA PHE A 3 -4.89 28.46 -8.97
C PHE A 3 -4.08 27.15 -9.12
N GLU A 4 -2.83 27.23 -9.57
CA GLU A 4 -1.95 26.06 -9.72
C GLU A 4 -1.20 25.76 -8.42
N PHE A 5 -0.73 26.80 -7.72
CA PHE A 5 -0.12 26.73 -6.39
C PHE A 5 -1.07 26.09 -5.34
N ILE A 6 -2.34 26.50 -5.32
CA ILE A 6 -3.35 25.92 -4.42
C ILE A 6 -3.63 24.45 -4.78
N ARG A 7 -3.56 24.06 -6.05
CA ARG A 7 -3.73 22.66 -6.46
C ARG A 7 -2.52 21.82 -6.09
N GLU A 8 -1.31 22.35 -6.19
CA GLU A 8 -0.09 21.70 -5.67
C GLU A 8 -0.17 21.52 -4.15
N GLU A 9 -0.42 22.58 -3.38
CA GLU A 9 -0.52 22.48 -1.91
C GLU A 9 -1.64 21.53 -1.42
N ILE A 10 -2.78 21.46 -2.12
CA ILE A 10 -3.88 20.54 -1.78
C ILE A 10 -3.67 19.11 -2.35
N THR A 11 -2.93 18.95 -3.45
CA THR A 11 -2.53 17.61 -3.94
C THR A 11 -1.48 16.95 -3.06
N GLU A 12 -0.76 17.74 -2.29
CA GLU A 12 0.41 17.36 -1.49
C GLU A 12 0.07 16.80 -0.10
N ALA A 13 -1.18 16.44 0.19
CA ALA A 13 -1.47 15.60 1.35
C ALA A 13 -0.62 14.31 1.21
N ARG A 14 0.47 14.23 1.98
CA ARG A 14 1.42 13.12 2.14
C ARG A 14 1.33 12.63 3.58
N TYR A 15 1.51 11.32 3.79
CA TYR A 15 1.29 10.69 5.08
C TYR A 15 2.37 11.07 6.10
N ILE A 16 3.59 11.36 5.62
CA ILE A 16 4.73 11.83 6.41
C ILE A 16 5.52 12.83 5.58
N ARG A 17 5.52 14.12 5.97
CA ARG A 17 6.32 15.17 5.35
C ARG A 17 7.59 15.51 6.15
N SER A 18 7.52 15.33 7.47
CA SER A 18 8.54 15.77 8.41
C SER A 18 8.77 14.75 9.54
N ALA A 19 9.93 14.82 10.20
CA ALA A 19 10.23 13.98 11.35
C ALA A 19 9.22 14.16 12.50
N SER A 20 8.63 15.36 12.64
CA SER A 20 7.58 15.64 13.62
C SER A 20 6.27 14.89 13.35
N ASP A 21 5.99 14.47 12.11
CA ASP A 21 4.78 13.69 11.77
C ASP A 21 4.88 12.22 12.26
N THR A 22 6.04 11.82 12.78
CA THR A 22 6.29 10.48 13.35
C THR A 22 6.09 10.41 14.85
N VAL A 23 5.93 11.57 15.52
CA VAL A 23 5.79 11.67 16.97
C VAL A 23 4.48 10.98 17.40
N GLY A 24 4.61 9.91 18.18
CA GLY A 24 3.48 9.16 18.75
C GLY A 24 2.95 8.01 17.89
N ARG A 25 3.61 7.64 16.79
CA ARG A 25 3.26 6.45 16.00
C ARG A 25 4.10 5.24 16.43
N ASP A 26 3.45 4.10 16.64
CA ASP A 26 4.17 2.86 16.91
C ASP A 26 4.88 2.36 15.64
N MET A 27 6.05 1.73 15.82
CA MET A 27 6.82 1.23 14.68
C MET A 27 6.05 0.16 13.89
N ASN A 28 5.19 -0.60 14.57
CA ASN A 28 4.30 -1.55 13.91
C ASN A 28 3.32 -0.84 12.96
N ASP A 29 2.72 0.27 13.38
CA ASP A 29 1.81 1.06 12.52
C ASP A 29 2.52 1.63 11.29
N VAL A 30 3.77 2.07 11.46
CA VAL A 30 4.63 2.53 10.36
C VAL A 30 4.93 1.36 9.40
N GLY A 31 5.26 0.18 9.93
CA GLY A 31 5.49 -1.04 9.17
C GLY A 31 4.24 -1.49 8.39
N GLU A 32 3.07 -1.48 9.02
CA GLU A 32 1.79 -1.78 8.39
C GLU A 32 1.45 -0.79 7.28
N SER A 33 1.64 0.51 7.53
CA SER A 33 1.42 1.56 6.53
C SER A 33 2.34 1.38 5.32
N PHE A 34 3.61 1.07 5.56
CA PHE A 34 4.58 0.79 4.49
C PHE A 34 4.17 -0.44 3.68
N PHE A 35 3.78 -1.52 4.35
CA PHE A 35 3.36 -2.75 3.69
C PHE A 35 2.07 -2.58 2.89
N GLU A 36 1.12 -1.79 3.39
CA GLU A 36 -0.10 -1.44 2.69
C GLU A 36 0.21 -0.69 1.38
N GLN A 37 1.12 0.29 1.42
CA GLN A 37 1.55 1.00 0.21
C GLN A 37 2.28 0.09 -0.79
N LEU A 38 3.05 -0.91 -0.32
CA LEU A 38 3.64 -1.92 -1.21
C LEU A 38 2.57 -2.74 -1.95
N ILE A 39 1.51 -3.14 -1.25
CA ILE A 39 0.39 -3.88 -1.83
C ILE A 39 -0.34 -3.00 -2.86
N MET A 40 -0.57 -1.72 -2.56
CA MET A 40 -1.17 -0.78 -3.51
C MET A 40 -0.30 -0.61 -4.75
N LEU A 41 1.01 -0.44 -4.58
CA LEU A 41 1.93 -0.31 -5.71
C LEU A 41 1.94 -1.57 -6.58
N GLN A 42 1.93 -2.75 -5.96
CA GLN A 42 1.84 -4.02 -6.69
C GLN A 42 0.55 -4.11 -7.50
N GLN A 43 -0.58 -3.70 -6.94
CA GLN A 43 -1.84 -3.66 -7.68
C GLN A 43 -1.81 -2.64 -8.82
N MET A 44 -1.29 -1.43 -8.56
CA MET A 44 -1.15 -0.39 -9.57
C MET A 44 -0.26 -0.81 -10.73
N ARG A 45 0.73 -1.68 -10.50
CA ARG A 45 1.55 -2.25 -11.57
C ARG A 45 0.72 -2.93 -12.67
N PHE A 46 -0.41 -3.53 -12.31
CA PHE A 46 -1.31 -4.19 -13.26
C PHE A 46 -2.43 -3.27 -13.74
N GLU A 47 -3.01 -2.48 -12.84
CA GLU A 47 -4.17 -1.63 -13.13
C GLU A 47 -3.82 -0.30 -13.84
N ASN A 48 -2.64 0.25 -13.54
CA ASN A 48 -2.10 1.46 -14.15
C ASN A 48 -0.56 1.43 -14.18
N PRO A 49 0.02 0.66 -15.12
CA PRO A 49 1.47 0.45 -15.19
C PRO A 49 2.25 1.76 -15.37
N ALA A 50 1.68 2.75 -16.06
CA ALA A 50 2.33 4.04 -16.29
C ALA A 50 2.55 4.81 -14.98
N PHE A 51 1.51 4.88 -14.12
CA PHE A 51 1.64 5.46 -12.79
C PHE A 51 2.60 4.67 -11.92
N ALA A 52 2.50 3.34 -11.89
CA ALA A 52 3.36 2.49 -11.07
C ALA A 52 4.85 2.66 -11.43
N LYS A 53 5.17 2.73 -12.73
CA LYS A 53 6.51 3.04 -13.23
C LYS A 53 7.01 4.39 -12.73
N LYS A 54 6.20 5.44 -12.85
CA LYS A 54 6.54 6.79 -12.38
C LYS A 54 6.78 6.80 -10.87
N TYR A 55 5.85 6.24 -10.09
CA TYR A 55 5.94 6.19 -8.64
C TYR A 55 7.20 5.44 -8.15
N ALA A 56 7.53 4.31 -8.80
CA ALA A 56 8.73 3.56 -8.46
C ALA A 56 10.02 4.34 -8.78
N LYS A 57 10.06 5.07 -9.91
CA LYS A 57 11.18 5.97 -10.24
C LYS A 57 11.30 7.10 -9.23
N ASP A 58 10.20 7.75 -8.89
CA ASP A 58 10.16 8.85 -7.92
C ASP A 58 10.62 8.37 -6.52
N THR A 59 10.25 7.14 -6.12
CA THR A 59 10.70 6.51 -4.87
C THR A 59 12.21 6.21 -4.89
N LEU A 60 12.74 5.76 -6.04
CA LEU A 60 14.16 5.48 -6.22
C LEU A 60 15.03 6.72 -6.40
N LYS A 61 14.46 7.89 -6.70
CA LYS A 61 15.20 9.13 -7.01
C LYS A 61 16.26 9.47 -5.96
N PHE A 62 15.94 9.23 -4.69
CA PHE A 62 16.84 9.55 -3.58
C PHE A 62 17.82 8.43 -3.23
N MET A 63 17.71 7.25 -3.88
CA MET A 63 18.54 6.04 -3.83
C MET A 63 18.86 5.43 -2.46
N ASN A 64 18.86 6.22 -1.40
CA ASN A 64 19.28 5.91 -0.04
C ASN A 64 18.10 6.22 0.88
N PHE A 65 17.61 5.22 1.60
CA PHE A 65 16.49 5.37 2.55
C PHE A 65 17.03 5.74 3.95
N THR A 66 17.90 6.75 4.01
CA THR A 66 18.62 7.12 5.25
C THR A 66 17.95 8.23 6.05
N SER A 67 17.07 9.00 5.39
CA SER A 67 16.33 10.12 5.96
C SER A 67 15.09 10.44 5.15
N VAL A 68 14.01 10.82 5.82
CA VAL A 68 12.81 11.42 5.23
C VAL A 68 13.20 12.60 4.36
N LYS A 69 12.63 12.66 3.15
CA LYS A 69 12.83 13.74 2.18
C LYS A 69 11.50 14.42 1.90
N PRO A 70 11.42 15.77 2.00
CA PRO A 70 10.21 16.50 1.63
C PRO A 70 9.78 16.25 0.19
N GLY A 71 10.73 16.03 -0.73
CA GLY A 71 10.46 15.66 -2.12
C GLY A 71 10.28 14.16 -2.37
N GLY A 72 10.41 13.31 -1.35
CA GLY A 72 10.28 11.85 -1.43
C GLY A 72 8.83 11.39 -1.49
N THR A 73 8.60 10.21 -2.06
CA THR A 73 7.31 9.53 -1.97
C THR A 73 7.05 9.08 -0.54
N ASP A 74 5.79 8.81 -0.20
CA ASP A 74 5.48 8.28 1.14
C ASP A 74 6.18 6.95 1.38
N LEU A 75 6.28 6.10 0.35
CA LEU A 75 7.00 4.83 0.42
C LEU A 75 8.49 5.02 0.72
N HIS A 76 9.11 6.08 0.18
CA HIS A 76 10.49 6.43 0.49
C HIS A 76 10.64 6.88 1.95
N ASN A 77 9.75 7.78 2.39
CA ASN A 77 9.80 8.36 3.73
C ASN A 77 9.53 7.31 4.82
N LEU A 78 8.54 6.44 4.61
CA LEU A 78 8.25 5.30 5.48
C LEU A 78 9.44 4.33 5.53
N ALA A 79 10.04 4.01 4.38
CA ALA A 79 11.24 3.18 4.36
C ALA A 79 12.40 3.82 5.13
N ALA A 80 12.57 5.14 5.03
CA ALA A 80 13.62 5.84 5.74
C ALA A 80 13.44 5.81 7.27
N ILE A 81 12.19 5.88 7.74
CA ILE A 81 11.85 5.79 9.15
C ILE A 81 12.11 4.38 9.68
N ILE A 82 11.65 3.35 8.97
CA ILE A 82 11.83 1.95 9.38
C ILE A 82 13.32 1.58 9.39
N SER A 83 14.11 2.06 8.43
CA SER A 83 15.55 1.80 8.37
C SER A 83 16.35 2.58 9.42
N ASN A 84 15.83 3.69 9.94
CA ASN A 84 16.55 4.56 10.88
C ASN A 84 15.65 5.04 12.05
N PRO A 85 15.08 4.12 12.86
CA PRO A 85 14.16 4.46 13.95
C PRO A 85 14.71 5.52 14.90
N ASN A 86 15.98 5.37 15.27
CA ASN A 86 16.64 6.20 16.29
C ASN A 86 16.76 7.69 15.91
N LYS A 87 16.54 8.04 14.63
CA LYS A 87 16.58 9.44 14.18
C LYS A 87 15.24 10.17 14.37
N TYR A 88 14.17 9.44 14.69
CA TYR A 88 12.81 9.96 14.75
C TYR A 88 12.27 9.88 16.18
N GLN A 89 12.08 11.03 16.81
CA GLN A 89 11.55 11.11 18.17
C GLN A 89 10.10 10.61 18.20
N GLY A 90 9.79 9.69 19.10
CA GLY A 90 8.42 9.19 19.31
C GLY A 90 8.06 7.91 18.55
N VAL A 91 8.99 7.31 17.79
CA VAL A 91 8.81 5.92 17.32
C VAL A 91 9.21 4.99 18.46
N THR A 92 8.23 4.49 19.19
CA THR A 92 8.45 3.49 20.23
C THR A 92 9.04 2.24 19.60
N SER A 93 10.05 1.66 20.25
CA SER A 93 10.76 0.44 19.86
C SER A 93 9.81 -0.78 19.90
N GLY A 94 8.87 -0.83 18.97
CA GLY A 94 7.97 -1.95 18.74
C GLY A 94 8.63 -2.95 17.79
N GLY A 95 9.35 -3.92 18.36
CA GLY A 95 9.78 -5.14 17.65
C GLY A 95 10.89 -4.98 16.59
N LYS A 96 11.34 -6.13 16.05
CA LYS A 96 12.33 -6.21 14.96
C LYS A 96 11.70 -5.84 13.61
N VAL A 97 11.18 -4.61 13.48
CA VAL A 97 10.64 -4.08 12.22
C VAL A 97 11.82 -3.60 11.38
N GLY A 98 12.00 -4.19 10.19
CA GLY A 98 13.09 -3.85 9.29
C GLY A 98 12.73 -4.03 7.82
N ILE A 99 13.54 -3.44 6.94
CA ILE A 99 13.37 -3.56 5.49
C ILE A 99 14.58 -4.25 4.88
N ASP A 100 14.34 -5.22 4.00
CA ASP A 100 15.35 -5.68 3.07
C ASP A 100 15.54 -4.63 1.97
N GLU A 101 16.44 -3.67 2.23
CA GLU A 101 16.68 -2.53 1.33
C GLU A 101 17.13 -2.98 -0.06
N LEU A 102 17.96 -4.02 -0.16
CA LEU A 102 18.42 -4.54 -1.44
C LEU A 102 17.25 -5.14 -2.23
N GLY A 103 16.44 -5.97 -1.59
CA GLY A 103 15.23 -6.54 -2.19
C GLY A 103 14.24 -5.46 -2.60
N PHE A 104 14.07 -4.43 -1.77
CA PHE A 104 13.16 -3.31 -2.04
C PHE A 104 13.62 -2.48 -3.23
N LYS A 105 14.91 -2.13 -3.32
CA LYS A 105 15.47 -1.44 -4.48
C LYS A 105 15.31 -2.26 -5.75
N ARG A 106 15.57 -3.58 -5.69
CA ARG A 106 15.37 -4.47 -6.85
C ARG A 106 13.91 -4.47 -7.29
N TYR A 107 12.98 -4.64 -6.37
CA TYR A 107 11.54 -4.61 -6.63
C TYR A 107 11.11 -3.30 -7.32
N LEU A 108 11.51 -2.14 -6.79
CA LEU A 108 11.21 -0.85 -7.40
C LEU A 108 11.84 -0.70 -8.79
N ARG A 109 13.07 -1.17 -9.00
CA ARG A 109 13.73 -1.11 -10.32
C ARG A 109 12.99 -1.95 -11.35
N ASP A 110 12.50 -3.13 -10.96
CA ASP A 110 11.73 -3.99 -11.85
C ASP A 110 10.41 -3.33 -12.26
N ILE A 111 9.71 -2.69 -11.32
CA ILE A 111 8.51 -1.90 -11.63
C ILE A 111 8.84 -0.72 -12.53
N ALA A 112 9.88 0.05 -12.21
CA ALA A 112 10.31 1.21 -13.00
C ALA A 112 10.70 0.84 -14.45
N ALA A 113 11.30 -0.32 -14.64
CA ALA A 113 11.64 -0.89 -15.95
C ALA A 113 10.42 -1.54 -16.65
N GLY A 114 9.31 -1.74 -15.95
CA GLY A 114 8.15 -2.48 -16.47
C GLY A 114 8.38 -3.97 -16.63
N ARG A 115 9.42 -4.52 -16.00
CA ARG A 115 9.64 -5.97 -15.95
C ARG A 115 8.63 -6.58 -14.99
N SER A 116 8.22 -7.82 -15.21
CA SER A 116 7.39 -8.58 -14.27
C SER A 116 8.05 -9.90 -13.92
N ASN A 117 8.21 -10.17 -12.63
CA ASN A 117 8.62 -11.49 -12.15
C ASN A 117 7.81 -11.83 -10.91
N THR A 118 6.67 -12.46 -11.16
CA THR A 118 5.69 -12.79 -10.13
C THR A 118 6.27 -13.64 -9.00
N ALA A 119 7.20 -14.57 -9.30
CA ALA A 119 7.82 -15.40 -8.27
C ALA A 119 8.72 -14.57 -7.33
N MET A 120 9.52 -13.66 -7.90
CA MET A 120 10.36 -12.74 -7.12
C MET A 120 9.51 -11.74 -6.32
N ASP A 121 8.45 -11.20 -6.92
CA ASP A 121 7.54 -10.26 -6.26
C ASP A 121 6.83 -10.91 -5.05
N ARG A 122 6.32 -12.14 -5.22
CA ARG A 122 5.75 -12.93 -4.12
C ARG A 122 6.76 -13.12 -3.01
N SER A 123 7.96 -13.59 -3.35
CA SER A 123 9.02 -13.87 -2.38
C SER A 123 9.43 -12.60 -1.62
N PHE A 124 9.50 -11.46 -2.31
CA PHE A 124 9.78 -10.15 -1.72
C PHE A 124 8.67 -9.74 -0.74
N LEU A 125 7.39 -9.77 -1.16
CA LEU A 125 6.27 -9.38 -0.30
C LEU A 125 6.14 -10.31 0.92
N MET A 126 6.40 -11.60 0.77
CA MET A 126 6.42 -12.56 1.89
C MET A 126 7.52 -12.23 2.89
N ARG A 127 8.73 -11.95 2.41
CA ARG A 127 9.87 -11.57 3.26
C ARG A 127 9.60 -10.25 3.97
N GLN A 128 9.08 -9.25 3.26
CA GLN A 128 8.74 -7.97 3.87
C GLN A 128 7.64 -8.08 4.91
N GLN A 129 6.61 -8.91 4.69
CA GLN A 129 5.61 -9.17 5.74
C GLN A 129 6.26 -9.69 7.02
N LYS A 130 7.21 -10.63 6.90
CA LYS A 130 7.92 -11.21 8.06
C LYS A 130 8.84 -10.18 8.73
N ASN A 131 9.61 -9.43 7.94
CA ASN A 131 10.56 -8.45 8.44
C ASN A 131 9.88 -7.26 9.13
N LEU A 132 8.65 -6.95 8.74
CA LEU A 132 7.86 -5.86 9.34
C LEU A 132 6.99 -6.33 10.51
N GLY A 133 7.02 -7.63 10.87
CA GLY A 133 6.19 -8.16 11.96
C GLY A 133 4.68 -8.07 11.70
N ILE A 134 4.25 -8.09 10.42
CA ILE A 134 2.83 -7.86 10.09
C ILE A 134 1.99 -9.05 10.52
N ASP A 135 1.14 -8.83 11.52
CA ASP A 135 0.24 -9.86 12.03
C ASP A 135 -1.21 -9.76 11.59
N SER A 136 -1.61 -8.60 11.06
CA SER A 136 -2.93 -8.35 10.50
C SER A 136 -3.35 -9.43 9.49
N SER A 137 -4.44 -10.13 9.80
CA SER A 137 -5.05 -11.15 8.94
C SER A 137 -5.47 -10.56 7.59
N PHE A 138 -5.89 -9.30 7.59
CA PHE A 138 -6.22 -8.54 6.39
C PHE A 138 -4.99 -8.37 5.49
N LEU A 139 -3.88 -7.84 6.00
CA LEU A 139 -2.66 -7.61 5.20
C LEU A 139 -2.05 -8.92 4.70
N LYS A 140 -2.12 -10.00 5.50
CA LYS A 140 -1.72 -11.36 5.09
C LYS A 140 -2.53 -11.86 3.88
N ALA A 141 -3.85 -11.66 3.90
CA ALA A 141 -4.74 -12.02 2.79
C ALA A 141 -4.50 -11.12 1.57
N ALA A 142 -4.36 -9.81 1.78
CA ALA A 142 -4.12 -8.83 0.74
C ALA A 142 -2.82 -9.11 -0.04
N ARG A 143 -1.75 -9.47 0.67
CA ARG A 143 -0.47 -9.94 0.11
C ARG A 143 -0.64 -11.17 -0.79
N ARG A 144 -1.46 -12.16 -0.38
CA ARG A 144 -1.68 -13.37 -1.19
C ARG A 144 -2.32 -12.99 -2.53
N VAL A 145 -3.37 -12.17 -2.50
CA VAL A 145 -4.07 -11.73 -3.71
C VAL A 145 -3.19 -10.82 -4.58
N SER A 146 -2.38 -9.93 -3.99
CA SER A 146 -1.51 -9.02 -4.74
C SER A 146 -0.26 -9.69 -5.31
N GLY A 147 0.31 -10.68 -4.61
CA GLY A 147 1.40 -11.51 -5.13
C GLY A 147 0.97 -12.36 -6.33
N ASP A 148 -0.31 -12.70 -6.41
CA ASP A 148 -0.91 -13.52 -7.46
C ASP A 148 -1.77 -12.70 -8.41
N TYR A 149 -1.63 -11.36 -8.40
CA TYR A 149 -2.60 -10.47 -9.04
C TYR A 149 -2.82 -10.77 -10.53
N GLY A 150 -1.78 -11.14 -11.28
CA GLY A 150 -1.92 -11.52 -12.69
C GLY A 150 -2.78 -12.77 -12.94
N ARG A 151 -2.91 -13.63 -11.93
CA ARG A 151 -3.69 -14.89 -11.96
C ARG A 151 -4.99 -14.82 -11.13
N SER A 152 -5.16 -13.80 -10.30
CA SER A 152 -6.37 -13.63 -9.49
C SER A 152 -7.56 -13.23 -10.37
N ASN A 153 -8.75 -13.63 -9.93
CA ASN A 153 -9.99 -13.33 -10.65
C ASN A 153 -10.50 -11.91 -10.35
N ALA A 154 -11.41 -11.40 -11.18
CA ALA A 154 -11.93 -10.04 -11.04
C ALA A 154 -12.63 -9.79 -9.69
N GLY A 155 -13.27 -10.80 -9.11
CA GLY A 155 -13.93 -10.72 -7.80
C GLY A 155 -12.93 -10.55 -6.65
N GLU A 156 -11.84 -11.33 -6.65
CA GLU A 156 -10.76 -11.24 -5.67
C GLU A 156 -10.06 -9.88 -5.72
N ARG A 157 -9.79 -9.39 -6.94
CA ARG A 157 -9.23 -8.04 -7.15
C ARG A 157 -10.16 -6.97 -6.59
N THR A 158 -11.45 -7.11 -6.85
CA THR A 158 -12.48 -6.17 -6.36
C THR A 158 -12.59 -6.17 -4.85
N ALA A 159 -12.59 -7.35 -4.23
CA ALA A 159 -12.63 -7.50 -2.79
C ALA A 159 -11.37 -6.93 -2.10
N LEU A 160 -10.19 -7.18 -2.69
CA LEU A 160 -8.93 -6.60 -2.24
C LEU A 160 -9.01 -5.07 -2.25
N SER A 161 -9.34 -4.51 -3.41
CA SER A 161 -9.47 -3.06 -3.58
C SER A 161 -10.46 -2.41 -2.64
N ALA A 162 -11.64 -3.01 -2.45
CA ALA A 162 -12.64 -2.50 -1.53
C ALA A 162 -12.10 -2.43 -0.09
N ARG A 163 -11.39 -3.47 0.35
CA ARG A 163 -10.79 -3.51 1.69
C ARG A 163 -9.64 -2.51 1.83
N MET A 164 -8.79 -2.37 0.82
CA MET A 164 -7.71 -1.37 0.81
C MET A 164 -8.28 0.06 0.86
N VAL A 165 -9.34 0.35 0.10
CA VAL A 165 -10.01 1.66 0.15
C VAL A 165 -10.64 1.94 1.52
N ASN A 166 -11.24 0.92 2.14
CA ASN A 166 -11.80 1.05 3.49
C ASN A 166 -10.71 1.22 4.55
N SER A 167 -9.59 0.52 4.44
CA SER A 167 -8.42 0.69 5.30
C SER A 167 -7.92 2.14 5.28
N GLN A 168 -7.77 2.72 4.08
CA GLN A 168 -7.38 4.13 3.92
C GLN A 168 -8.39 5.12 4.51
N ARG A 169 -9.68 4.75 4.54
CA ARG A 169 -10.77 5.55 5.13
C ARG A 169 -10.67 5.63 6.64
N VAL A 170 -10.52 4.47 7.25
CA VAL A 170 -10.53 4.32 8.71
C VAL A 170 -9.28 4.95 9.30
N ASP A 171 -8.12 4.72 8.68
CA ASP A 171 -6.82 5.13 9.24
C ASP A 171 -6.42 6.58 8.90
N GLY A 172 -7.26 7.33 8.19
CA GLY A 172 -6.92 8.69 7.73
C GLY A 172 -5.75 8.74 6.72
N LYS A 173 -5.26 7.58 6.24
CA LYS A 173 -4.16 7.41 5.28
C LYS A 173 -4.46 7.90 3.87
N PHE A 174 -5.68 8.39 3.63
CA PHE A 174 -6.08 9.15 2.44
C PHE A 174 -5.18 10.33 2.07
N ARG A 175 -4.42 10.80 3.05
CA ARG A 175 -3.35 11.76 2.83
C ARG A 175 -2.11 11.11 2.24
N SER A 176 -2.12 9.89 1.72
CA SER A 176 -0.94 9.34 1.05
C SER A 176 -0.93 9.67 -0.43
N ASP A 177 0.26 9.92 -0.98
CA ASP A 177 0.49 10.26 -2.39
C ASP A 177 -0.04 9.19 -3.36
N ILE A 178 0.07 7.93 -2.96
CA ILE A 178 -0.41 6.77 -3.72
C ILE A 178 -1.94 6.60 -3.62
N SER A 179 -2.55 6.89 -2.46
CA SER A 179 -3.98 6.60 -2.22
C SER A 179 -4.93 7.34 -3.18
N LYS A 180 -4.66 8.60 -3.50
CA LYS A 180 -5.50 9.40 -4.41
C LYS A 180 -5.54 8.79 -5.81
N ASN A 181 -4.36 8.46 -6.35
CA ASN A 181 -4.21 7.86 -7.68
C ASN A 181 -4.71 6.41 -7.72
N TYR A 182 -4.51 5.66 -6.63
CA TYR A 182 -5.02 4.31 -6.44
C TYR A 182 -6.55 4.27 -6.48
N MET A 183 -7.22 5.10 -5.67
CA MET A 183 -8.68 5.18 -5.65
C MET A 183 -9.26 5.60 -7.01
N SER A 184 -8.66 6.59 -7.66
CA SER A 184 -9.08 7.05 -8.98
C SER A 184 -8.99 5.92 -10.02
N THR A 185 -7.87 5.19 -10.02
CA THR A 185 -7.62 4.09 -10.95
C THR A 185 -8.58 2.93 -10.73
N ILE A 186 -8.79 2.52 -9.49
CA ILE A 186 -9.66 1.37 -9.17
C ILE A 186 -11.13 1.70 -9.42
N LYS A 187 -11.55 2.94 -9.13
CA LYS A 187 -12.88 3.43 -9.50
C LYS A 187 -13.07 3.42 -11.02
N LYS A 188 -12.07 3.86 -11.79
CA LYS A 188 -12.09 3.86 -13.25
C LYS A 188 -12.14 2.44 -13.83
N ASN A 189 -11.36 1.52 -13.27
CA ASN A 189 -11.26 0.14 -13.74
C ASN A 189 -12.38 -0.76 -13.19
N LYS A 190 -13.35 -0.20 -12.44
CA LYS A 190 -14.48 -0.91 -11.81
C LYS A 190 -14.04 -2.05 -10.88
N VAL A 191 -12.85 -1.95 -10.30
CA VAL A 191 -12.31 -2.90 -9.31
C VAL A 191 -12.78 -2.49 -7.90
N VAL A 192 -13.80 -1.65 -7.78
CA VAL A 192 -14.54 -1.38 -6.53
C VAL A 192 -15.98 -1.83 -6.76
N PRO A 193 -16.70 -2.39 -5.76
CA PRO A 193 -18.15 -2.47 -5.84
C PRO A 193 -18.68 -1.08 -6.17
N VAL A 194 -19.34 -0.98 -7.32
CA VAL A 194 -19.89 0.29 -7.81
C VAL A 194 -20.82 0.84 -6.73
N ASP A 195 -20.49 1.99 -6.17
CA ASP A 195 -21.33 2.73 -5.24
C ASP A 195 -22.50 3.34 -6.06
N ASN A 196 -23.33 2.48 -6.61
CA ASN A 196 -24.63 2.86 -7.11
C ASN A 196 -25.48 3.17 -5.88
N LYS A 197 -25.73 4.47 -5.67
CA LYS A 197 -26.78 4.97 -4.79
C LYS A 197 -28.00 4.04 -4.95
N LYS A 198 -28.48 3.47 -3.84
CA LYS A 198 -29.59 2.50 -3.67
C LYS A 198 -29.24 1.00 -3.51
N ILE A 199 -28.06 0.62 -3.01
CA ILE A 199 -27.87 -0.76 -2.53
C ILE A 199 -28.18 -0.82 -1.02
N PRO A 200 -29.25 -1.52 -0.59
CA PRO A 200 -29.63 -1.60 0.82
C PRO A 200 -28.51 -2.25 1.65
N PHE A 201 -28.38 -1.82 2.90
CA PHE A 201 -27.30 -2.19 3.82
C PHE A 201 -27.05 -3.72 3.90
N GLY A 202 -28.12 -4.52 3.83
CA GLY A 202 -28.05 -5.98 3.80
C GLY A 202 -27.31 -6.57 2.59
N ALA A 203 -27.34 -5.91 1.43
CA ALA A 203 -26.64 -6.36 0.22
C ALA A 203 -25.14 -6.00 0.23
N LYS A 204 -24.76 -4.89 0.89
CA LYS A 204 -23.34 -4.59 1.16
C LYS A 204 -22.75 -5.60 2.15
N LEU A 205 -23.52 -5.95 3.19
CA LEU A 205 -23.17 -7.02 4.13
C LEU A 205 -23.16 -8.40 3.47
N ALA A 206 -24.07 -8.70 2.54
CA ALA A 206 -24.07 -9.95 1.80
C ALA A 206 -22.88 -10.06 0.84
N ALA A 207 -22.48 -8.98 0.16
CA ALA A 207 -21.29 -9.00 -0.69
C ALA A 207 -19.99 -9.20 0.12
N LEU A 208 -19.89 -8.55 1.29
CA LEU A 208 -18.79 -8.77 2.23
C LEU A 208 -18.85 -10.16 2.89
N GLY A 209 -20.05 -10.65 3.18
CA GLY A 209 -20.33 -11.95 3.79
C GLY A 209 -20.10 -13.11 2.83
N VAL A 210 -20.46 -13.00 1.56
CA VAL A 210 -20.18 -14.01 0.52
C VAL A 210 -18.69 -14.05 0.21
N ALA A 211 -18.01 -12.90 0.17
CA ALA A 211 -16.55 -12.86 0.08
C ALA A 211 -15.87 -13.43 1.34
N GLY A 212 -16.45 -13.24 2.52
CA GLY A 212 -16.01 -13.87 3.77
C GLY A 212 -16.27 -15.38 3.83
N TYR A 213 -17.42 -15.83 3.31
CA TYR A 213 -17.86 -17.22 3.34
C TYR A 213 -17.14 -18.09 2.29
N ALA A 214 -16.85 -17.54 1.10
CA ALA A 214 -16.00 -18.20 0.11
C ALA A 214 -14.56 -18.41 0.61
N LEU A 215 -14.07 -17.49 1.44
CA LEU A 215 -12.76 -17.62 2.11
C LEU A 215 -12.81 -18.51 3.37
N GLY A 216 -13.96 -18.61 4.04
CA GLY A 216 -14.16 -19.51 5.19
C GLY A 216 -14.30 -20.98 4.78
N ARG A 217 -14.98 -21.27 3.66
CA ARG A 217 -15.17 -22.65 3.19
C ARG A 217 -13.90 -23.28 2.62
N THR A 218 -12.96 -22.47 2.14
CA THR A 218 -11.64 -22.94 1.67
C THR A 218 -10.64 -23.19 2.81
N GLN A 219 -10.94 -22.78 4.04
CA GLN A 219 -10.13 -23.10 5.23
C GLN A 219 -10.73 -24.23 6.09
N ALA A 220 -11.92 -24.74 5.77
CA ALA A 220 -12.57 -25.84 6.50
C ALA A 220 -12.21 -27.25 5.96
N PHE A 221 -11.33 -27.33 4.96
CA PHE A 221 -10.78 -28.60 4.44
C PHE A 221 -9.28 -28.44 4.20
N ASN A 222 -8.49 -28.58 5.27
CA ASN A 222 -7.13 -29.10 5.34
C ASN A 222 -6.54 -28.87 6.73
#